data_AF-A0A7L0EHA8-F1
#
_entry.id   AF-A0A7L0EHA8-F1
#
_cell.length_a   1.000
_cell.length_b   1.000
_cell.length_c   1.000
_cell.angle_alpha   90.00
_cell.angle_beta   90.00
_cell.angle_gamma   90.00
#
_symmetry.space_group_name_H-M   'P 1'
#
loop_
_entity.id
_entity.type
_entity.pdbx_description
1 polymer ?
#
loop_
_entity_poly.entity_id
_entity_poly.type
_entity_poly.pdbx_seq_one_letter_code
_entity_poly.pdbx_strand_id
1 'polypeptide(L)'
;GILEKIRLYLIKKLLPNLEDRRKYHQDFASSTSLHGVHNIVQTRSKTRKVLWLLIVTGCLAIVIWQICSRFIYYFSWPTTTTVVVQYVENVQFPAVTFCNLNRFQAHAVSNLKIIFLIWNIVSAVLRKFVVEDKYSQDLNDFLHGNQNFSIKEFTRKHGFYLNSSTLLECEFFGKPCYPEDFETVFTEYGNCFTFNHNDLPARRVSLSGRGLHLLFDVQQENFTDDPALGYSDTGIIFAIHSPQELPHFDGLGLLTPVGMHAQVAIRQLKSIIQEYPWGECKPDLKLQYHKIYSTYGCLQECKARYIQDWCGCLPFILPGNGTECDLLKFYNCVYPAIDDIEIKGLCTVGAHNSTCPAPCEETDYPTTVTYSNFGGEESIKYFSAKLKKSPEYIRQNLVRIDITYHDLSYKTTQQQKALTISELLADVGGQLGLFCGASMITIIELLEYIFTNFCWMCIFLLLKAPEMPQWNNPSQNQPTHKEKKKGVQEC
;
A
#
# COMPACT_ATOMS: atom_id res chain seq x y z
N GLY A 1 25.62 21.91 64.63
CA GLY A 1 26.81 21.65 63.76
C GLY A 1 26.85 22.56 62.54
N ILE A 2 27.93 22.59 61.75
CA ILE A 2 28.02 23.41 60.51
C ILE A 2 26.86 23.11 59.55
N LEU A 3 26.42 21.85 59.50
CA LEU A 3 25.23 21.41 58.77
C LEU A 3 23.94 22.09 59.25
N GLU A 4 23.81 22.31 60.56
CA GLU A 4 22.69 22.99 61.21
C GLU A 4 22.71 24.50 60.93
N LYS A 5 23.91 25.11 60.87
CA LYS A 5 24.08 26.50 60.43
C LYS A 5 23.80 26.70 58.94
N ILE A 6 24.17 25.73 58.09
CA ILE A 6 23.83 25.72 56.66
C ILE A 6 22.32 25.52 56.48
N ARG A 7 21.69 24.63 57.26
CA ARG A 7 20.23 24.42 57.29
C ARG A 7 19.50 25.69 57.72
N LEU A 8 19.93 26.34 58.80
CA LEU A 8 19.41 27.64 59.25
C LEU A 8 19.63 28.75 58.22
N TYR A 9 20.77 28.77 57.54
CA TYR A 9 21.06 29.76 56.49
C TYR A 9 20.20 29.55 55.24
N LEU A 10 19.96 28.30 54.82
CA LEU A 10 19.03 27.95 53.74
C LEU A 10 17.58 28.26 54.11
N ILE A 11 17.16 28.00 55.35
CA ILE A 11 15.83 28.36 55.88
C ILE A 11 15.61 29.87 55.85
N LYS A 12 16.63 30.67 56.23
CA LYS A 12 16.49 32.12 56.40
C LYS A 12 16.69 32.91 55.11
N LYS A 13 17.40 32.37 54.11
CA LYS A 13 17.78 33.09 52.89
C LYS A 13 17.15 32.54 51.61
N LEU A 14 16.73 31.27 51.58
CA LEU A 14 16.25 30.61 50.36
C LEU A 14 14.76 30.24 50.38
N LEU A 15 14.16 30.08 51.57
CA LEU A 15 12.72 29.88 51.73
C LEU A 15 12.04 31.19 52.10
N PRO A 16 11.13 31.73 51.27
CA PRO A 16 10.36 32.90 51.64
C PRO A 16 9.42 32.57 52.82
N ASN A 17 9.19 33.56 53.68
CA ASN A 17 8.21 33.43 54.76
C ASN A 17 6.80 33.19 54.18
N LEU A 18 5.85 32.71 54.98
CA LEU A 18 4.45 32.52 54.53
C LEU A 18 3.84 33.80 53.97
N GLU A 19 4.19 34.96 54.54
CA GLU A 19 3.77 36.27 54.06
C GLU A 19 4.39 36.63 52.72
N ASP A 20 5.69 36.35 52.52
CA ASP A 20 6.39 36.61 51.26
C ASP A 20 5.85 35.74 50.11
N ARG A 21 5.53 34.47 50.41
CA ARG A 21 4.87 33.57 49.44
C ARG A 21 3.48 34.07 49.08
N ARG A 22 2.69 34.48 50.09
CA ARG A 22 1.35 35.03 49.85
C ARG A 22 1.41 36.30 49.00
N LYS A 23 2.38 37.17 49.27
CA LYS A 23 2.64 38.38 48.49
C LYS A 23 3.03 38.03 47.05
N TYR A 24 3.94 37.08 46.85
CA TYR A 24 4.33 36.61 45.51
C TYR A 24 3.15 36.06 44.70
N HIS A 25 2.28 35.24 45.31
CA HIS A 25 1.07 34.75 44.64
C HIS A 25 0.09 35.87 44.29
N GLN A 26 -0.05 36.87 45.16
CA GLN A 26 -0.92 38.04 44.93
C GLN A 26 -0.36 38.94 43.82
N ASP A 27 0.94 39.19 43.85
CA ASP A 27 1.66 39.99 42.86
C ASP A 27 1.50 39.31 41.48
N PHE A 28 1.83 38.01 41.37
CA PHE A 28 1.64 37.24 40.14
C PHE A 28 0.20 37.27 39.63
N ALA A 29 -0.79 36.99 40.49
CA ALA A 29 -2.20 36.99 40.08
C ALA A 29 -2.71 38.40 39.73
N SER A 30 -2.04 39.45 40.17
CA SER A 30 -2.35 40.84 39.81
C SER A 30 -1.62 41.33 38.57
N SER A 31 -0.47 40.75 38.21
CA SER A 31 0.35 41.17 37.08
C SER A 31 0.32 40.21 35.89
N THR A 32 -0.28 39.03 36.05
CA THR A 32 -0.34 38.02 34.98
C THR A 32 -1.07 38.53 33.76
N SER A 33 -0.56 38.16 32.60
CA SER A 33 -1.19 38.40 31.31
C SER A 33 -2.44 37.54 31.06
N LEU A 34 -2.79 36.61 31.97
CA LEU A 34 -4.06 35.87 31.92
C LEU A 34 -5.25 36.79 32.17
N HIS A 35 -6.13 36.89 31.16
CA HIS A 35 -7.29 37.75 31.24
C HIS A 35 -8.27 37.27 32.32
N GLY A 36 -8.80 38.23 33.09
CA GLY A 36 -9.82 37.98 34.12
C GLY A 36 -9.26 37.60 35.51
N VAL A 37 -8.04 37.08 35.62
CA VAL A 37 -7.44 36.71 36.92
C VAL A 37 -7.25 37.92 37.83
N HIS A 38 -6.72 39.01 37.27
CA HIS A 38 -6.57 40.29 37.97
C HIS A 38 -7.91 40.84 38.51
N ASN A 39 -9.01 40.69 37.76
CA ASN A 39 -10.34 41.16 38.16
C ASN A 39 -10.89 40.40 39.37
N ILE A 40 -10.48 39.14 39.58
CA ILE A 40 -10.82 38.33 40.76
C ILE A 40 -10.09 38.86 42.00
N VAL A 41 -8.80 39.19 41.86
CA VAL A 41 -7.94 39.61 42.98
C VAL A 41 -8.26 41.05 43.42
N GLN A 42 -8.38 42.00 42.48
CA GLN A 42 -8.50 43.42 42.80
C GLN A 42 -9.91 43.89 43.19
N THR A 43 -10.95 43.16 42.78
CA THR A 43 -12.33 43.56 43.06
C THR A 43 -12.61 43.57 44.57
N ARG A 44 -13.38 44.55 45.08
CA ARG A 44 -13.81 44.58 46.49
C ARG A 44 -15.18 43.93 46.75
N SER A 45 -16.08 43.96 45.76
CA SER A 45 -17.42 43.38 45.87
C SER A 45 -17.42 41.86 45.76
N LYS A 46 -18.03 41.17 46.73
CA LYS A 46 -18.14 39.69 46.74
C LYS A 46 -18.90 39.16 45.52
N THR A 47 -19.97 39.82 45.10
CA THR A 47 -20.79 39.38 43.96
C THR A 47 -20.00 39.42 42.65
N ARG A 48 -19.26 40.52 42.42
CA ARG A 48 -18.42 40.69 41.22
C ARG A 48 -17.23 39.73 41.21
N LYS A 49 -16.66 39.37 42.38
CA LYS A 49 -15.65 38.31 42.47
C LYS A 49 -16.19 36.96 42.02
N VAL A 50 -17.37 36.57 42.51
CA VAL A 50 -18.01 35.30 42.14
C VAL A 50 -18.30 35.25 40.64
N LEU A 51 -18.79 36.35 40.06
CA LEU A 51 -19.04 36.44 38.63
C LEU A 51 -17.76 36.22 37.80
N TRP A 52 -16.69 36.97 38.09
CA TRP A 52 -15.42 36.81 37.37
C TRP A 52 -14.78 35.43 37.57
N LEU A 53 -14.92 34.85 38.78
CA LEU A 53 -14.46 33.49 39.04
C LEU A 53 -15.21 32.46 38.17
N LEU A 54 -16.53 32.58 38.04
CA LEU A 54 -17.33 31.70 37.17
C LEU A 54 -16.95 31.85 35.70
N ILE A 55 -16.76 33.08 35.22
CA ILE A 55 -16.35 33.35 33.84
C ILE A 55 -14.98 32.74 33.56
N VAL A 56 -13.96 33.04 34.38
CA VAL A 56 -12.60 32.54 34.18
C VAL A 56 -12.55 31.01 34.26
N THR A 57 -13.26 30.41 35.23
CA THR A 57 -13.34 28.95 35.36
C THR A 57 -14.06 28.32 34.16
N GLY A 58 -15.15 28.93 33.68
CA GLY A 58 -15.88 28.48 32.50
C GLY A 58 -15.04 28.55 31.22
N CYS A 59 -14.35 29.67 30.98
CA CYS A 59 -13.43 29.84 29.86
C CYS A 59 -12.28 28.82 29.90
N LEU A 60 -11.68 28.59 31.08
CA LEU A 60 -10.63 27.59 31.26
C LEU A 60 -11.14 26.17 30.98
N ALA A 61 -12.33 25.81 31.46
CA ALA A 61 -12.93 24.51 31.19
C ALA A 61 -13.18 24.28 29.69
N ILE A 62 -13.70 25.30 28.98
CA ILE A 62 -13.94 25.22 27.54
C ILE A 62 -12.62 25.08 26.77
N VAL A 63 -11.59 25.85 27.13
CA VAL A 63 -10.25 25.76 26.51
C VAL A 63 -9.64 24.38 26.70
N ILE A 64 -9.66 23.85 27.92
CA ILE A 64 -9.12 22.52 28.21
C ILE A 64 -9.86 21.48 27.36
N TRP A 65 -11.18 21.56 27.29
CA TRP A 65 -11.96 20.64 26.48
C TRP A 65 -11.64 20.76 24.98
N GLN A 66 -11.55 21.98 24.43
CA GLN A 66 -11.20 22.22 23.03
C GLN A 66 -9.79 21.70 22.70
N ILE A 67 -8.81 22.00 23.54
CA ILE A 67 -7.42 21.53 23.38
C ILE A 67 -7.37 20.01 23.43
N CYS A 68 -7.97 19.37 24.44
CA CYS A 68 -8.05 17.92 24.55
C CYS A 68 -8.71 17.30 23.30
N SER A 69 -9.81 17.89 22.83
CA SER A 69 -10.50 17.47 21.61
C SER A 69 -9.60 17.56 20.37
N ARG A 70 -8.85 18.66 20.20
CA ARG A 70 -7.89 18.82 19.10
C ARG A 70 -6.75 17.79 19.17
N PHE A 71 -6.21 17.51 20.36
CA PHE A 71 -5.19 16.48 20.53
C PHE A 71 -5.72 15.07 20.24
N ILE A 72 -6.93 14.74 20.71
CA ILE A 72 -7.58 13.46 20.39
C ILE A 72 -7.77 13.33 18.88
N TYR A 73 -8.23 14.38 18.21
CA TYR A 73 -8.36 14.41 16.75
C TYR A 73 -7.01 14.29 16.05
N TYR A 74 -5.96 14.93 16.54
CA TYR A 74 -4.61 14.80 15.95
C TYR A 74 -4.08 13.36 16.06
N PHE A 75 -4.24 12.72 17.22
CA PHE A 75 -3.79 11.35 17.47
C PHE A 75 -4.74 10.28 16.94
N SER A 76 -5.87 10.65 16.34
CA SER A 76 -6.66 9.74 15.51
C SER A 76 -6.12 9.65 14.06
N TRP A 77 -4.97 10.27 13.78
CA TRP A 77 -4.25 10.26 12.50
C TRP A 77 -5.12 10.59 11.26
N PRO A 78 -5.92 11.67 11.28
CA PRO A 78 -6.84 11.99 10.20
C PRO A 78 -6.07 12.39 8.93
N THR A 79 -6.59 11.97 7.78
CA THR A 79 -6.07 12.34 6.46
C THR A 79 -7.13 12.99 5.60
N THR A 80 -6.71 13.91 4.73
CA THR A 80 -7.52 14.49 3.66
C THR A 80 -6.96 14.06 2.31
N THR A 81 -7.84 13.85 1.32
CA THR A 81 -7.41 13.49 -0.03
C THR A 81 -7.54 14.69 -0.95
N THR A 82 -6.43 15.08 -1.56
CA THR A 82 -6.41 16.10 -2.59
C THR A 82 -6.45 15.46 -3.97
N VAL A 83 -7.21 16.07 -4.87
CA VAL A 83 -7.36 15.63 -6.26
C VAL A 83 -6.86 16.73 -7.17
N VAL A 84 -5.79 16.45 -7.92
CA VAL A 84 -5.21 17.39 -8.88
C VAL A 84 -5.31 16.79 -10.27
N VAL A 85 -5.84 17.55 -11.23
CA VAL A 85 -5.82 17.19 -12.64
C VAL A 85 -4.75 18.02 -13.32
N GLN A 86 -3.78 17.34 -13.93
CA GLN A 86 -2.67 18.00 -14.62
C GLN A 86 -2.78 17.72 -16.12
N TYR A 87 -2.93 18.79 -16.91
CA TYR A 87 -2.93 18.72 -18.37
C TYR A 87 -1.49 18.76 -18.88
N VAL A 88 -1.15 17.84 -19.76
CA VAL A 88 0.20 17.72 -20.33
C VAL A 88 0.15 17.62 -21.84
N GLU A 89 1.23 18.03 -22.49
CA GLU A 89 1.35 17.93 -23.95
C GLU A 89 1.46 16.48 -24.42
N ASN A 90 2.06 15.61 -23.60
CA ASN A 90 2.29 14.21 -23.92
C ASN A 90 2.09 13.33 -22.69
N VAL A 91 1.39 12.21 -22.84
CA VAL A 91 1.19 11.19 -21.80
C VAL A 91 1.89 9.90 -22.21
N GLN A 92 2.50 9.19 -21.26
CA GLN A 92 3.05 7.86 -21.50
C GLN A 92 1.92 6.86 -21.66
N PHE A 93 1.90 6.11 -22.76
CA PHE A 93 0.93 5.05 -23.00
C PHE A 93 1.17 3.89 -22.02
N PRO A 94 0.11 3.22 -21.51
CA PRO A 94 0.26 2.07 -20.61
C PRO A 94 0.82 0.85 -21.35
N ALA A 95 1.15 -0.19 -20.58
CA ALA A 95 1.27 -1.53 -21.13
C ALA A 95 -0.13 -2.13 -21.27
N VAL A 96 -0.35 -2.89 -22.33
CA VAL A 96 -1.61 -3.60 -22.54
C VAL A 96 -1.32 -5.05 -22.86
N THR A 97 -1.82 -5.94 -22.02
CA THR A 97 -1.63 -7.39 -22.18
C THR A 97 -2.90 -8.01 -22.71
N PHE A 98 -2.79 -8.74 -23.82
CA PHE A 98 -3.90 -9.43 -24.48
C PHE A 98 -3.73 -10.94 -24.39
N CYS A 99 -4.82 -11.66 -24.14
CA CYS A 99 -4.88 -13.11 -24.15
C CYS A 99 -6.10 -13.55 -24.96
N ASN A 100 -5.95 -14.63 -25.72
CA ASN A 100 -7.12 -15.34 -26.23
C ASN A 100 -7.78 -16.09 -25.06
N LEU A 101 -9.11 -16.10 -25.01
CA LEU A 101 -9.81 -16.91 -24.02
C LEU A 101 -9.52 -18.40 -24.19
N ASN A 102 -9.29 -18.85 -25.43
CA ASN A 102 -8.82 -20.19 -25.70
C ASN A 102 -7.34 -20.35 -25.36
N ARG A 103 -7.07 -21.18 -24.36
CA ARG A 103 -5.73 -21.39 -23.81
C ARG A 103 -4.82 -22.21 -24.71
N PHE A 104 -5.38 -23.16 -25.47
CA PHE A 104 -4.65 -24.10 -26.33
C PHE A 104 -5.37 -24.36 -27.66
N GLN A 105 -4.63 -24.62 -28.74
CA GLN A 105 -5.19 -24.87 -30.07
C GLN A 105 -5.35 -26.36 -30.40
N ALA A 106 -6.51 -26.74 -30.92
CA ALA A 106 -6.93 -28.13 -31.15
C ALA A 106 -6.04 -28.94 -32.11
N HIS A 107 -5.55 -28.35 -33.21
CA HIS A 107 -4.76 -29.07 -34.23
C HIS A 107 -3.44 -29.65 -33.72
N ALA A 108 -2.92 -29.09 -32.63
CA ALA A 108 -1.63 -29.49 -32.10
C ALA A 108 -1.74 -30.52 -30.95
N VAL A 109 -2.96 -30.87 -30.51
CA VAL A 109 -3.19 -31.74 -29.34
C VAL A 109 -4.31 -32.74 -29.63
N SER A 110 -3.97 -33.88 -30.23
CA SER A 110 -4.93 -34.93 -30.61
C SER A 110 -5.52 -35.73 -29.44
N ASN A 111 -5.21 -35.39 -28.19
CA ASN A 111 -5.72 -36.05 -26.98
C ASN A 111 -6.36 -35.02 -26.03
N LEU A 112 -7.62 -34.68 -26.29
CA LEU A 112 -8.46 -33.72 -25.53
C LEU A 112 -8.45 -33.93 -24.00
N LYS A 113 -8.23 -35.16 -23.53
CA LYS A 113 -8.16 -35.51 -22.09
C LYS A 113 -6.97 -34.85 -21.35
N ILE A 114 -5.85 -34.63 -22.02
CA ILE A 114 -4.64 -34.04 -21.44
C ILE A 114 -4.81 -32.52 -21.30
N ILE A 115 -5.48 -31.90 -22.27
CA ILE A 115 -5.84 -30.48 -22.21
C ILE A 115 -6.68 -30.25 -20.97
N PHE A 116 -7.73 -31.04 -20.76
CA PHE A 116 -8.61 -30.94 -19.59
C PHE A 116 -7.86 -31.01 -18.26
N LEU A 117 -6.85 -31.89 -18.16
CA LEU A 117 -6.01 -32.02 -16.97
C LEU A 117 -5.10 -30.80 -16.75
N ILE A 118 -4.36 -30.38 -17.78
CA ILE A 118 -3.47 -29.20 -17.72
C ILE A 118 -4.29 -27.93 -17.46
N TRP A 119 -5.50 -27.90 -17.98
CA TRP A 119 -6.44 -26.80 -17.85
C TRP A 119 -7.00 -26.68 -16.42
N ASN A 120 -7.32 -27.80 -15.77
CA ASN A 120 -7.63 -27.81 -14.33
C ASN A 120 -6.43 -27.39 -13.50
N ILE A 121 -5.23 -27.85 -13.85
CA ILE A 121 -3.96 -27.49 -13.22
C ILE A 121 -3.73 -25.96 -13.31
N VAL A 122 -3.77 -25.38 -14.51
CA VAL A 122 -3.57 -23.93 -14.74
C VAL A 122 -4.66 -23.10 -14.04
N SER A 123 -5.93 -23.52 -14.12
CA SER A 123 -7.02 -22.83 -13.42
C SER A 123 -6.94 -22.95 -11.90
N ALA A 124 -6.55 -24.11 -11.37
CA ALA A 124 -6.50 -24.37 -9.93
C ALA A 124 -5.42 -23.55 -9.22
N VAL A 125 -4.36 -23.13 -9.94
CA VAL A 125 -3.36 -22.22 -9.36
C VAL A 125 -3.94 -20.85 -9.02
N LEU A 126 -5.07 -20.48 -9.64
CA LEU A 126 -5.65 -19.15 -9.55
C LEU A 126 -7.11 -19.14 -9.05
N ARG A 127 -7.84 -20.26 -9.09
CA ARG A 127 -9.20 -20.40 -8.53
C ARG A 127 -9.47 -21.81 -8.02
N LYS A 128 -10.21 -21.91 -6.91
CA LYS A 128 -10.75 -23.17 -6.36
C LYS A 128 -11.71 -23.85 -7.36
N PHE A 129 -11.25 -24.90 -8.04
CA PHE A 129 -12.09 -25.79 -8.85
C PHE A 129 -12.15 -27.18 -8.21
N VAL A 130 -13.36 -27.71 -8.02
CA VAL A 130 -13.55 -29.08 -7.52
C VAL A 130 -13.22 -30.05 -8.64
N VAL A 131 -12.07 -30.71 -8.55
CA VAL A 131 -11.72 -31.81 -9.45
C VAL A 131 -12.47 -33.07 -8.99
N GLU A 132 -13.35 -33.61 -9.84
CA GLU A 132 -13.97 -34.92 -9.60
C GLU A 132 -12.94 -36.04 -9.70
N ASP A 133 -13.01 -37.03 -8.78
CA ASP A 133 -12.14 -38.22 -8.67
C ASP A 133 -12.01 -39.08 -9.95
N LYS A 134 -12.85 -38.82 -10.95
CA LYS A 134 -12.99 -39.58 -12.19
C LYS A 134 -11.76 -39.48 -13.12
N TYR A 135 -10.86 -38.52 -12.89
CA TYR A 135 -9.68 -38.26 -13.72
C TYR A 135 -8.40 -38.99 -13.26
N SER A 136 -8.42 -39.71 -12.14
CA SER A 136 -7.23 -40.30 -11.52
C SER A 136 -6.55 -41.41 -12.35
N GLN A 137 -7.31 -42.25 -13.07
CA GLN A 137 -6.75 -43.31 -13.91
C GLN A 137 -6.15 -42.79 -15.22
N ASP A 138 -6.87 -41.91 -15.94
CA ASP A 138 -6.39 -41.29 -17.17
C ASP A 138 -5.13 -40.43 -16.93
N LEU A 139 -5.04 -39.79 -15.75
CA LEU A 139 -3.85 -39.05 -15.31
C LEU A 139 -2.63 -39.95 -15.17
N ASN A 140 -2.76 -41.09 -14.48
CA ASN A 140 -1.66 -42.03 -14.28
C ASN A 140 -1.15 -42.60 -15.62
N ASP A 141 -2.05 -42.96 -16.53
CA ASP A 141 -1.68 -43.46 -17.86
C ASP A 141 -0.91 -42.42 -18.67
N PHE A 142 -1.31 -41.14 -18.60
CA PHE A 142 -0.61 -40.06 -19.27
C PHE A 142 0.78 -39.77 -18.68
N LEU A 143 0.88 -39.76 -17.34
CA LEU A 143 2.14 -39.54 -16.62
C LEU A 143 3.15 -40.66 -16.91
N HIS A 144 2.70 -41.91 -17.02
CA HIS A 144 3.56 -43.03 -17.39
C HIS A 144 4.12 -42.91 -18.81
N GLY A 145 3.37 -42.30 -19.74
CA GLY A 145 3.82 -42.06 -21.11
C GLY A 145 4.70 -40.81 -21.32
N ASN A 146 4.68 -39.84 -20.38
CA ASN A 146 5.28 -38.51 -20.58
C ASN A 146 6.08 -38.04 -19.35
N GLN A 147 7.12 -38.78 -18.99
CA GLN A 147 7.93 -38.52 -17.80
C GLN A 147 8.70 -37.17 -17.82
N ASN A 148 8.94 -36.58 -19.00
CA ASN A 148 9.67 -35.30 -19.17
C ASN A 148 8.77 -34.17 -19.69
N PHE A 149 7.51 -34.12 -19.27
CA PHE A 149 6.57 -33.09 -19.71
C PHE A 149 6.80 -31.75 -18.99
N SER A 150 7.11 -30.69 -19.73
CA SER A 150 7.11 -29.30 -19.23
C SER A 150 5.80 -28.62 -19.62
N ILE A 151 5.08 -28.11 -18.62
CA ILE A 151 3.81 -27.39 -18.81
C ILE A 151 4.08 -26.07 -19.52
N LYS A 152 5.17 -25.40 -19.16
CA LYS A 152 5.62 -24.15 -19.79
C LYS A 152 5.88 -24.32 -21.28
N GLU A 153 6.66 -25.33 -21.66
CA GLU A 153 7.01 -25.55 -23.08
C GLU A 153 5.79 -26.01 -23.89
N PHE A 154 4.94 -26.84 -23.29
CA PHE A 154 3.67 -27.20 -23.89
C PHE A 154 2.79 -25.97 -24.14
N THR A 155 2.64 -25.09 -23.14
CA THR A 155 1.85 -23.86 -23.24
C THR A 155 2.43 -22.93 -24.30
N ARG A 156 3.75 -22.73 -24.31
CA ARG A 156 4.43 -21.92 -25.32
C ARG A 156 4.17 -22.42 -26.75
N LYS A 157 4.24 -23.74 -26.97
CA LYS A 157 4.13 -24.34 -28.30
C LYS A 157 2.70 -24.51 -28.80
N HIS A 158 1.78 -24.82 -27.90
CA HIS A 158 0.40 -25.20 -28.23
C HIS A 158 -0.64 -24.16 -27.84
N GLY A 159 -0.25 -23.10 -27.13
CA GLY A 159 -1.10 -21.96 -26.80
C GLY A 159 -1.35 -21.04 -27.99
N PHE A 160 -2.18 -20.01 -27.77
CA PHE A 160 -2.39 -18.97 -28.77
C PHE A 160 -1.07 -18.31 -29.16
N TYR A 161 -0.83 -18.14 -30.45
CA TYR A 161 0.36 -17.48 -30.98
C TYR A 161 0.00 -16.13 -31.59
N LEU A 162 0.92 -15.18 -31.51
CA LEU A 162 0.79 -13.87 -32.15
C LEU A 162 1.64 -13.84 -33.42
N ASN A 163 1.00 -13.76 -34.57
CA ASN A 163 1.65 -13.57 -35.86
C ASN A 163 0.69 -12.85 -36.82
N SER A 164 1.07 -12.70 -38.09
CA SER A 164 0.24 -12.02 -39.10
C SER A 164 -1.09 -12.71 -39.43
N SER A 165 -1.33 -13.93 -38.94
CA SER A 165 -2.61 -14.65 -39.11
C SER A 165 -3.58 -14.45 -37.95
N THR A 166 -3.08 -14.14 -36.75
CA THR A 166 -3.89 -13.90 -35.54
C THR A 166 -3.99 -12.43 -35.18
N LEU A 167 -2.96 -11.63 -35.50
CA LEU A 167 -2.99 -10.17 -35.45
C LEU A 167 -3.01 -9.64 -36.89
N LEU A 168 -4.22 -9.32 -37.36
CA LEU A 168 -4.45 -8.94 -38.75
C LEU A 168 -4.10 -7.47 -39.01
N GLU A 169 -4.42 -6.59 -38.06
CA GLU A 169 -4.12 -5.16 -38.12
C GLU A 169 -3.62 -4.69 -36.76
N CYS A 170 -2.57 -3.87 -36.77
CA CYS A 170 -1.99 -3.23 -35.60
C CYS A 170 -1.50 -1.84 -35.99
N GLU A 171 -2.05 -0.81 -35.35
CA GLU A 171 -1.61 0.56 -35.53
C GLU A 171 -1.50 1.24 -34.17
N PHE A 172 -0.35 1.87 -33.92
CA PHE A 172 -0.15 2.73 -32.76
C PHE A 172 0.13 4.15 -33.22
N PHE A 173 -0.76 5.07 -32.87
CA PHE A 173 -0.61 6.50 -33.11
C PHE A 173 -0.30 6.86 -34.59
N GLY A 174 -0.99 6.23 -35.54
CA GLY A 174 -0.77 6.47 -36.98
C GLY A 174 0.36 5.65 -37.60
N LYS A 175 1.06 4.81 -36.83
CA LYS A 175 2.18 3.99 -37.31
C LYS A 175 1.83 2.51 -37.21
N PRO A 176 2.15 1.69 -38.22
CA PRO A 176 1.95 0.25 -38.12
C PRO A 176 2.80 -0.31 -36.98
N CYS A 177 2.23 -1.26 -36.25
CA CYS A 177 2.95 -2.13 -35.32
C CYS A 177 2.88 -3.58 -35.79
N TYR A 178 3.74 -4.41 -35.24
CA TYR A 178 3.90 -5.80 -35.67
C TYR A 178 3.94 -6.74 -34.45
N PRO A 179 3.74 -8.06 -34.64
CA PRO A 179 3.79 -9.03 -33.55
C PRO A 179 5.09 -8.99 -32.73
N GLU A 180 6.21 -8.55 -33.32
CA GLU A 180 7.51 -8.40 -32.66
C GLU A 180 7.55 -7.24 -31.64
N ASP A 181 6.58 -6.31 -31.69
CA ASP A 181 6.42 -5.23 -30.71
C ASP A 181 5.81 -5.72 -29.38
N PHE A 182 5.42 -7.00 -29.29
CA PHE A 182 4.76 -7.59 -28.14
C PHE A 182 5.67 -8.59 -27.42
N GLU A 183 5.73 -8.48 -26.09
CA GLU A 183 6.41 -9.45 -25.24
C GLU A 183 5.46 -10.60 -24.90
N THR A 184 5.92 -11.86 -25.00
CA THR A 184 5.12 -13.01 -24.57
C THR A 184 5.20 -13.18 -23.06
N VAL A 185 4.04 -13.20 -22.40
CA VAL A 185 3.90 -13.42 -20.95
C VAL A 185 2.95 -14.60 -20.70
N PHE A 186 3.19 -15.37 -19.64
CA PHE A 186 2.37 -16.52 -19.26
C PHE A 186 1.40 -16.14 -18.15
N THR A 187 0.12 -16.50 -18.29
CA THR A 187 -0.95 -16.21 -17.32
C THR A 187 -1.91 -17.40 -17.18
N GLU A 188 -2.97 -17.27 -16.38
CA GLU A 188 -4.12 -18.21 -16.35
C GLU A 188 -4.74 -18.49 -17.71
N TYR A 189 -4.58 -17.60 -18.68
CA TYR A 189 -5.13 -17.72 -20.03
C TYR A 189 -4.13 -18.38 -21.01
N GLY A 190 -2.97 -18.83 -20.52
CA GLY A 190 -1.92 -19.45 -21.33
C GLY A 190 -0.96 -18.42 -21.89
N ASN A 191 -0.77 -18.41 -23.22
CA ASN A 191 0.09 -17.44 -23.89
C ASN A 191 -0.63 -16.10 -24.05
N CYS A 192 -0.04 -15.05 -23.49
CA CYS A 192 -0.50 -13.68 -23.61
C CYS A 192 0.60 -12.77 -24.15
N PHE A 193 0.20 -11.60 -24.64
CA PHE A 193 1.07 -10.70 -25.39
C PHE A 193 0.93 -9.28 -24.87
N THR A 194 2.02 -8.73 -24.35
CA THR A 194 2.09 -7.39 -23.77
C THR A 194 2.66 -6.39 -24.76
N PHE A 195 1.83 -5.44 -25.20
CA PHE A 195 2.28 -4.27 -25.94
C PHE A 195 2.90 -3.23 -25.01
N ASN A 196 3.93 -2.52 -25.49
CA ASN A 196 4.60 -1.44 -24.77
C ASN A 196 5.15 -1.88 -23.39
N HIS A 197 5.88 -3.00 -23.43
CA HIS A 197 6.51 -3.60 -22.26
C HIS A 197 7.72 -2.80 -21.74
N ASN A 198 8.23 -3.20 -20.58
CA ASN A 198 9.12 -2.44 -19.70
C ASN A 198 10.51 -2.07 -20.27
N ASP A 199 10.93 -2.70 -21.37
CA ASP A 199 12.27 -2.51 -21.94
C ASP A 199 12.29 -1.68 -23.24
N LEU A 200 11.12 -1.21 -23.70
CA LEU A 200 11.01 -0.30 -24.83
C LEU A 200 11.05 1.17 -24.37
N PRO A 201 11.60 2.09 -25.18
CA PRO A 201 11.49 3.51 -24.90
C PRO A 201 10.01 3.90 -24.77
N ALA A 202 9.67 4.61 -23.69
CA ALA A 202 8.30 4.93 -23.32
C ALA A 202 7.52 5.51 -24.51
N ARG A 203 6.56 4.74 -25.03
CA ARG A 203 5.67 5.20 -26.10
C ARG A 203 4.76 6.29 -25.52
N ARG A 204 4.73 7.46 -26.16
CA ARG A 204 3.94 8.61 -25.72
C ARG A 204 2.90 8.99 -26.75
N VAL A 205 1.78 9.51 -26.29
CA VAL A 205 0.70 10.05 -27.11
C VAL A 205 0.55 11.55 -26.87
N SER A 206 0.36 12.29 -27.96
CA SER A 206 0.27 13.77 -27.95
C SER A 206 -1.08 14.30 -28.44
N LEU A 207 -2.01 13.41 -28.77
CA LEU A 207 -3.33 13.76 -29.31
C LEU A 207 -4.38 12.80 -28.73
N SER A 208 -5.43 13.36 -28.13
CA SER A 208 -6.61 12.58 -27.72
C SER A 208 -7.26 11.88 -28.92
N GLY A 209 -7.80 10.68 -28.70
CA GLY A 209 -8.46 9.88 -29.75
C GLY A 209 -7.52 9.15 -30.73
N ARG A 210 -6.20 9.26 -30.57
CA ARG A 210 -5.22 8.38 -31.23
C ARG A 210 -4.55 7.50 -30.19
N GLY A 211 -4.46 6.21 -30.47
CA GLY A 211 -3.89 5.25 -29.55
C GLY A 211 -3.54 3.95 -30.23
N LEU A 212 -3.89 2.83 -29.61
CA LEU A 212 -3.62 1.48 -30.11
C LEU A 212 -4.88 0.92 -30.77
N HIS A 213 -4.76 0.52 -32.03
CA HIS A 213 -5.84 -0.06 -32.84
C HIS A 213 -5.43 -1.48 -33.24
N LEU A 214 -6.27 -2.46 -32.93
CA LEU A 214 -5.97 -3.87 -33.11
C LEU A 214 -7.16 -4.60 -33.75
N LEU A 215 -6.85 -5.50 -34.67
CA LEU A 215 -7.79 -6.47 -35.21
C LEU A 215 -7.23 -7.88 -35.03
N PHE A 216 -7.86 -8.65 -34.16
CA PHE A 216 -7.50 -10.05 -33.90
C PHE A 216 -8.41 -11.02 -34.65
N ASP A 217 -7.84 -12.16 -35.02
CA ASP A 217 -8.56 -13.38 -35.41
C ASP A 217 -8.39 -14.42 -34.29
N VAL A 218 -9.47 -14.74 -33.59
CA VAL A 218 -9.43 -15.66 -32.43
C VAL A 218 -9.37 -17.13 -32.85
N GLN A 219 -9.76 -17.47 -34.09
CA GLN A 219 -9.81 -18.83 -34.62
C GLN A 219 -10.62 -19.82 -33.74
N GLN A 220 -11.92 -19.57 -33.60
CA GLN A 220 -12.85 -20.39 -32.81
C GLN A 220 -12.83 -21.88 -33.17
N GLU A 221 -12.56 -22.23 -34.43
CA GLU A 221 -12.44 -23.63 -34.88
C GLU A 221 -11.34 -24.41 -34.16
N ASN A 222 -10.39 -23.71 -33.54
CA ASN A 222 -9.29 -24.29 -32.77
C ASN A 222 -9.54 -24.29 -31.26
N PHE A 223 -10.72 -23.88 -30.79
CA PHE A 223 -11.03 -23.83 -29.35
C PHE A 223 -11.08 -25.22 -28.75
N THR A 224 -10.50 -25.34 -27.56
CA THR A 224 -10.41 -26.62 -26.83
C THR A 224 -11.09 -26.57 -25.46
N ASP A 225 -11.62 -25.41 -25.07
CA ASP A 225 -12.32 -25.21 -23.81
C ASP A 225 -13.63 -26.00 -23.76
N ASP A 226 -13.93 -26.59 -22.60
CA ASP A 226 -15.12 -27.40 -22.36
C ASP A 226 -16.23 -26.55 -21.69
N PRO A 227 -17.39 -26.36 -22.35
CA PRO A 227 -18.52 -25.64 -21.79
C PRO A 227 -19.03 -26.23 -20.46
N ALA A 228 -18.85 -27.54 -20.21
CA ALA A 228 -19.33 -28.20 -19.00
C ALA A 228 -18.71 -27.66 -17.71
N LEU A 229 -17.57 -26.98 -17.83
CA LEU A 229 -16.81 -26.43 -16.72
C LEU A 229 -16.98 -24.90 -16.60
N GLY A 230 -17.87 -24.31 -17.40
CA GLY A 230 -18.23 -22.89 -17.36
C GLY A 230 -17.45 -21.98 -18.31
N TYR A 231 -16.66 -22.54 -19.24
CA TYR A 231 -15.85 -21.77 -20.19
C TYR A 231 -16.57 -21.77 -21.53
N SER A 232 -17.53 -20.86 -21.65
CA SER A 232 -18.35 -20.65 -22.85
C SER A 232 -18.02 -19.37 -23.61
N ASP A 233 -17.18 -18.53 -23.02
CA ASP A 233 -16.89 -17.20 -23.56
C ASP A 233 -15.89 -17.30 -24.71
N THR A 234 -16.10 -16.48 -25.74
CA THR A 234 -15.23 -16.43 -26.93
C THR A 234 -14.83 -14.99 -27.21
N GLY A 235 -13.54 -14.75 -27.40
CA GLY A 235 -13.03 -13.40 -27.59
C GLY A 235 -11.60 -13.23 -27.08
N ILE A 236 -11.22 -11.96 -26.91
CA ILE A 236 -9.93 -11.55 -26.36
C ILE A 236 -10.17 -10.88 -25.01
N ILE A 237 -9.47 -11.34 -23.99
CA ILE A 237 -9.39 -10.65 -22.70
C ILE A 237 -8.10 -9.83 -22.66
N PHE A 238 -8.18 -8.62 -22.09
CA PHE A 238 -7.02 -7.76 -21.97
C PHE A 238 -7.01 -6.98 -20.64
N ALA A 239 -5.81 -6.68 -20.16
CA ALA A 239 -5.57 -5.88 -18.97
C ALA A 239 -4.68 -4.69 -19.33
N ILE A 240 -5.03 -3.51 -18.81
CA ILE A 240 -4.27 -2.28 -18.99
C ILE A 240 -3.59 -1.97 -17.67
N HIS A 241 -2.26 -1.88 -17.68
CA HIS A 241 -1.47 -1.75 -16.47
C HIS A 241 -0.25 -0.85 -16.69
N SER A 242 0.41 -0.48 -15.59
CA SER A 242 1.67 0.25 -15.66
C SER A 242 2.73 -0.60 -16.36
N PRO A 243 3.56 -0.03 -17.26
CA PRO A 243 4.63 -0.78 -17.94
C PRO A 243 5.64 -1.45 -17.00
N GLN A 244 5.74 -0.97 -15.76
CA GLN A 244 6.63 -1.53 -14.75
C GLN A 244 6.01 -2.67 -13.94
N GLU A 245 4.71 -2.90 -14.08
CA GLU A 245 3.94 -3.90 -13.34
C GLU A 245 3.56 -5.10 -14.22
N LEU A 246 3.32 -6.25 -13.58
CA LEU A 246 2.77 -7.43 -14.25
C LEU A 246 1.30 -7.24 -14.65
N PRO A 247 0.82 -7.94 -15.69
CA PRO A 247 -0.59 -7.99 -15.99
C PRO A 247 -1.37 -8.68 -14.87
N HIS A 248 -2.41 -8.01 -14.40
CA HIS A 248 -3.36 -8.56 -13.43
C HIS A 248 -4.74 -8.65 -14.07
N PHE A 249 -5.29 -9.87 -14.17
CA PHE A 249 -6.62 -10.09 -14.74
C PHE A 249 -7.72 -10.26 -13.69
N ASP A 250 -7.40 -10.68 -12.45
CA ASP A 250 -8.43 -10.84 -11.41
C ASP A 250 -9.07 -9.49 -11.07
N GLY A 251 -10.36 -9.34 -11.39
CA GLY A 251 -11.12 -8.12 -11.16
C GLY A 251 -10.79 -6.94 -12.09
N LEU A 252 -9.74 -7.02 -12.91
CA LEU A 252 -9.31 -5.96 -13.84
C LEU A 252 -9.36 -6.36 -15.33
N GLY A 253 -9.52 -7.65 -15.63
CA GLY A 253 -9.60 -8.14 -17.00
C GLY A 253 -10.83 -7.62 -17.76
N LEU A 254 -10.62 -7.05 -18.94
CA LEU A 254 -11.66 -6.56 -19.84
C LEU A 254 -11.83 -7.54 -21.00
N LEU A 255 -13.06 -8.01 -21.21
CA LEU A 255 -13.37 -9.00 -22.24
C LEU A 255 -14.02 -8.34 -23.46
N THR A 256 -13.44 -8.52 -24.64
CA THR A 256 -14.11 -8.19 -25.92
C THR A 256 -14.54 -9.46 -26.64
N PRO A 257 -15.85 -9.65 -26.87
CA PRO A 257 -16.36 -10.81 -27.59
C PRO A 257 -16.11 -10.69 -29.10
N VAL A 258 -16.20 -11.82 -29.79
CA VAL A 258 -16.13 -11.89 -31.26
C VAL A 258 -17.24 -11.08 -31.94
N GLY A 259 -16.97 -10.57 -33.13
CA GLY A 259 -17.92 -9.78 -33.92
C GLY A 259 -18.22 -8.40 -33.34
N MET A 260 -17.48 -7.98 -32.30
CA MET A 260 -17.61 -6.67 -31.68
C MET A 260 -16.37 -5.80 -31.92
N HIS A 261 -16.62 -4.50 -31.94
CA HIS A 261 -15.62 -3.46 -31.89
C HIS A 261 -15.70 -2.77 -30.53
N ALA A 262 -14.69 -3.00 -29.71
CA ALA A 262 -14.48 -2.32 -28.44
C ALA A 262 -13.75 -0.99 -28.65
N GLN A 263 -14.36 0.09 -28.17
CA GLN A 263 -13.71 1.38 -27.99
C GLN A 263 -13.44 1.57 -26.50
N VAL A 264 -12.16 1.66 -26.16
CA VAL A 264 -11.66 1.73 -24.79
C VAL A 264 -11.06 3.11 -24.58
N ALA A 265 -11.71 3.89 -23.71
CA ALA A 265 -11.22 5.19 -23.28
C ALA A 265 -10.50 5.02 -21.92
N ILE A 266 -9.23 5.41 -21.88
CA ILE A 266 -8.40 5.32 -20.67
C ILE A 266 -8.08 6.71 -20.11
N ARG A 267 -7.85 6.76 -18.79
CA ARG A 267 -7.30 7.91 -18.07
C ARG A 267 -6.19 7.42 -17.16
N GLN A 268 -5.14 8.22 -16.94
CA GLN A 268 -4.09 7.88 -15.99
C GLN A 268 -4.46 8.44 -14.60
N LEU A 269 -4.47 7.57 -13.59
CA LEU A 269 -4.70 7.92 -12.19
C LEU A 269 -3.47 7.53 -11.36
N LYS A 270 -2.83 8.51 -10.76
CA LYS A 270 -1.71 8.30 -9.84
C LYS A 270 -2.18 8.49 -8.40
N SER A 271 -2.15 7.42 -7.61
CA SER A 271 -2.52 7.42 -6.19
C SER A 271 -1.26 7.47 -5.33
N ILE A 272 -1.20 8.45 -4.42
CA ILE A 272 -0.14 8.60 -3.42
C ILE A 272 -0.77 8.42 -2.04
N ILE A 273 -0.43 7.30 -1.40
CA ILE A 273 -0.94 6.86 -0.11
C ILE A 273 0.04 7.28 0.99
N GLN A 274 -0.47 7.69 2.16
CA GLN A 274 0.39 8.03 3.29
C GLN A 274 0.95 6.79 3.99
N GLU A 275 2.13 6.97 4.57
CA GLU A 275 2.76 5.96 5.41
C GLU A 275 1.99 5.76 6.72
N TYR A 276 2.05 4.54 7.26
CA TYR A 276 1.58 4.27 8.61
C TYR A 276 2.27 5.19 9.64
N PRO A 277 1.57 5.81 10.60
CA PRO A 277 0.17 5.58 11.02
C PRO A 277 -0.91 6.42 10.32
N TRP A 278 -0.56 7.30 9.37
CA TRP A 278 -1.55 8.14 8.66
C TRP A 278 -2.23 7.40 7.50
N GLY A 279 -1.57 6.40 6.92
CA GLY A 279 -2.17 5.48 5.96
C GLY A 279 -1.67 4.05 6.18
N GLU A 280 -1.75 3.23 5.15
CA GLU A 280 -1.43 1.80 5.24
C GLU A 280 -0.14 1.43 4.50
N CYS A 281 0.49 2.38 3.81
CA CYS A 281 1.61 2.07 2.93
C CYS A 281 2.93 1.88 3.69
N LYS A 282 3.84 1.08 3.10
CA LYS A 282 5.22 0.89 3.56
C LYS A 282 6.22 1.22 2.45
N PRO A 283 7.12 2.22 2.63
CA PRO A 283 7.98 2.71 1.56
C PRO A 283 9.20 1.81 1.26
N ASP A 284 9.71 1.10 2.27
CA ASP A 284 10.98 0.37 2.17
C ASP A 284 10.86 -1.05 1.57
N LEU A 285 9.68 -1.42 1.07
CA LEU A 285 9.45 -2.74 0.50
C LEU A 285 10.02 -2.85 -0.90
N LYS A 286 10.79 -3.92 -1.12
CA LYS A 286 11.35 -4.27 -2.42
C LYS A 286 11.03 -5.72 -2.73
N LEU A 287 10.65 -5.95 -3.98
CA LEU A 287 10.42 -7.27 -4.54
C LEU A 287 11.73 -7.83 -5.10
N GLN A 288 11.88 -9.15 -5.09
CA GLN A 288 13.10 -9.81 -5.55
C GLN A 288 13.13 -9.98 -7.07
N TYR A 289 11.97 -10.28 -7.65
CA TYR A 289 11.82 -10.63 -9.07
C TYR A 289 11.11 -9.53 -9.88
N HIS A 290 10.72 -8.43 -9.24
CA HIS A 290 10.05 -7.30 -9.88
C HIS A 290 10.77 -5.97 -9.62
N LYS A 291 10.75 -5.06 -10.60
CA LYS A 291 11.46 -3.76 -10.53
C LYS A 291 10.82 -2.81 -9.52
N ILE A 292 9.49 -2.82 -9.41
CA ILE A 292 8.71 -1.98 -8.49
C ILE A 292 7.90 -2.85 -7.55
N TYR A 293 7.63 -2.33 -6.35
CA TYR A 293 6.69 -2.96 -5.44
C TYR A 293 5.26 -2.68 -5.90
N SER A 294 4.47 -3.75 -6.10
CA SER A 294 3.02 -3.67 -6.19
C SER A 294 2.39 -4.75 -5.33
N THR A 295 1.14 -4.55 -4.92
CA THR A 295 0.40 -5.52 -4.11
C THR A 295 0.31 -6.87 -4.83
N TYR A 296 0.05 -6.86 -6.13
CA TYR A 296 -0.03 -8.07 -6.94
C TYR A 296 1.34 -8.76 -7.06
N GLY A 297 2.41 -8.01 -7.36
CA GLY A 297 3.77 -8.57 -7.43
C GLY A 297 4.21 -9.21 -6.09
N CYS A 298 3.88 -8.58 -4.97
CA CYS A 298 4.11 -9.14 -3.63
C CYS A 298 3.33 -10.44 -3.42
N LEU A 299 2.06 -10.48 -3.82
CA LEU A 299 1.22 -11.66 -3.70
C LEU A 299 1.80 -12.83 -4.50
N GLN A 300 2.28 -12.58 -5.73
CA GLN A 300 2.92 -13.58 -6.58
C GLN A 300 4.20 -14.13 -5.93
N GLU A 301 5.08 -13.27 -5.40
CA GLU A 301 6.29 -13.71 -4.70
C GLU A 301 5.99 -14.46 -3.38
N CYS A 302 4.94 -14.06 -2.67
CA CYS A 302 4.48 -14.75 -1.45
C CYS A 302 4.03 -16.18 -1.77
N LYS A 303 3.17 -16.34 -2.79
CA LYS A 303 2.72 -17.66 -3.26
C LYS A 303 3.90 -18.51 -3.76
N ALA A 304 4.79 -17.91 -4.56
CA ALA A 304 5.98 -18.56 -5.09
C ALA A 304 6.87 -19.12 -3.97
N ARG A 305 7.16 -18.30 -2.95
CA ARG A 305 7.98 -18.71 -1.80
C ARG A 305 7.35 -19.85 -1.03
N TYR A 306 6.06 -19.76 -0.72
CA TYR A 306 5.38 -20.81 0.05
C TYR A 306 5.36 -22.14 -0.69
N ILE A 307 5.01 -22.14 -1.97
CA ILE A 307 4.97 -23.35 -2.79
C ILE A 307 6.39 -23.92 -2.98
N GLN A 308 7.39 -23.07 -3.18
CA GLN A 308 8.76 -23.51 -3.30
C GLN A 308 9.28 -24.14 -2.00
N ASP A 309 8.98 -23.57 -0.84
CA ASP A 309 9.39 -24.10 0.46
C ASP A 309 8.66 -25.42 0.80
N TRP A 310 7.39 -25.54 0.42
CA TRP A 310 6.56 -26.72 0.72
C TRP A 310 6.75 -27.88 -0.28
N CYS A 311 6.77 -27.58 -1.58
CA CYS A 311 6.80 -28.57 -2.66
C CYS A 311 8.18 -28.75 -3.32
N GLY A 312 9.14 -27.87 -3.03
CA GLY A 312 10.47 -27.91 -3.64
C GLY A 312 10.48 -27.68 -5.15
N CYS A 313 9.46 -27.00 -5.68
CA CYS A 313 9.34 -26.63 -7.10
C CYS A 313 8.54 -25.33 -7.25
N LEU A 314 8.61 -24.71 -8.42
CA LEU A 314 7.93 -23.46 -8.72
C LEU A 314 6.98 -23.64 -9.93
N PRO A 315 5.68 -23.31 -9.80
CA PRO A 315 4.77 -23.25 -10.93
C PRO A 315 5.24 -22.24 -11.98
N PHE A 316 5.10 -22.56 -13.27
CA PHE A 316 5.68 -21.75 -14.36
C PHE A 316 5.13 -20.33 -14.50
N ILE A 317 3.94 -20.05 -13.96
CA ILE A 317 3.29 -18.73 -13.96
C ILE A 317 3.87 -17.84 -12.85
N LEU A 318 4.42 -18.45 -11.79
CA LEU A 318 4.93 -17.72 -10.63
C LEU A 318 6.39 -17.28 -10.86
N PRO A 319 6.77 -16.10 -10.34
CA PRO A 319 8.11 -15.57 -10.48
C PRO A 319 9.11 -16.33 -9.62
N GLY A 320 10.31 -16.60 -10.16
CA GLY A 320 11.41 -17.18 -9.39
C GLY A 320 12.41 -17.98 -10.22
N ASN A 321 13.52 -18.35 -9.57
CA ASN A 321 14.59 -19.15 -10.19
C ASN A 321 14.54 -20.64 -9.78
N GLY A 322 13.40 -21.10 -9.27
CA GLY A 322 13.19 -22.49 -8.88
C GLY A 322 13.05 -23.44 -10.07
N THR A 323 13.15 -24.75 -9.83
CA THR A 323 12.85 -25.78 -10.83
C THR A 323 11.35 -25.83 -11.10
N GLU A 324 10.95 -25.88 -12.37
CA GLU A 324 9.54 -25.99 -12.77
C GLU A 324 8.88 -27.22 -12.12
N CYS A 325 7.67 -27.07 -11.59
CA CYS A 325 6.88 -28.19 -11.09
C CYS A 325 6.43 -29.11 -12.23
N ASP A 326 6.72 -30.41 -12.10
CA ASP A 326 6.11 -31.42 -12.95
C ASP A 326 4.61 -31.59 -12.64
N LEU A 327 3.89 -32.26 -13.54
CA LEU A 327 2.44 -32.47 -13.42
C LEU A 327 2.03 -33.22 -12.15
N LEU A 328 2.84 -34.19 -11.69
CA LEU A 328 2.53 -35.01 -10.52
C LEU A 328 2.65 -34.19 -9.22
N LYS A 329 3.74 -33.42 -9.09
CA LYS A 329 3.93 -32.47 -7.98
C LYS A 329 2.85 -31.40 -7.99
N PHE A 330 2.42 -30.98 -9.17
CA PHE A 330 1.36 -30.00 -9.28
C PHE A 330 0.06 -30.50 -8.64
N TYR A 331 -0.38 -31.70 -9.02
CA TYR A 331 -1.60 -32.30 -8.51
C TYR A 331 -1.50 -32.68 -7.03
N ASN A 332 -0.42 -33.33 -6.61
CA ASN A 332 -0.28 -33.86 -5.25
C ASN A 332 0.15 -32.84 -4.21
N CYS A 333 0.79 -31.73 -4.62
CA CYS A 333 1.41 -30.78 -3.68
C CYS A 333 1.01 -29.32 -3.94
N VAL A 334 1.14 -28.83 -5.18
CA VAL A 334 0.86 -27.41 -5.48
C VAL A 334 -0.63 -27.10 -5.25
N TYR A 335 -1.52 -27.95 -5.76
CA TYR A 335 -2.96 -27.79 -5.59
C TYR A 335 -3.37 -27.64 -4.10
N PRO A 336 -3.06 -28.60 -3.19
CA PRO A 336 -3.39 -28.44 -1.78
C PRO A 336 -2.64 -27.30 -1.10
N ALA A 337 -1.42 -26.95 -1.56
CA ALA A 337 -0.68 -25.80 -1.00
C ALA A 337 -1.39 -24.47 -1.30
N ILE A 338 -2.00 -24.32 -2.47
CA ILE A 338 -2.74 -23.11 -2.85
C ILE A 338 -4.03 -22.99 -2.04
N ASP A 339 -4.77 -24.09 -1.89
CA ASP A 339 -5.92 -24.14 -0.98
C ASP A 339 -5.53 -23.74 0.45
N ASP A 340 -4.36 -24.18 0.92
CA ASP A 340 -3.85 -23.85 2.25
C ASP A 340 -3.49 -22.37 2.41
N ILE A 341 -2.88 -21.75 1.38
CA ILE A 341 -2.58 -20.31 1.36
C ILE A 341 -3.86 -19.50 1.52
N GLU A 342 -4.92 -19.87 0.80
CA GLU A 342 -6.20 -19.16 0.82
C GLU A 342 -6.96 -19.38 2.14
N ILE A 343 -7.09 -20.63 2.60
CA ILE A 343 -7.86 -20.97 3.80
C ILE A 343 -7.18 -20.43 5.07
N LYS A 344 -5.86 -20.52 5.17
CA LYS A 344 -5.11 -20.03 6.34
C LYS A 344 -4.75 -18.54 6.23
N GLY A 345 -4.98 -17.90 5.09
CA GLY A 345 -4.66 -16.48 4.88
C GLY A 345 -3.17 -16.19 5.03
N LEU A 346 -2.30 -16.99 4.41
CA LEU A 346 -0.84 -16.85 4.56
C LEU A 346 -0.28 -15.62 3.80
N CYS A 347 -0.91 -15.27 2.69
CA CYS A 347 -0.57 -14.09 1.89
C CYS A 347 -1.70 -13.06 1.98
N THR A 348 -1.69 -12.25 3.04
CA THR A 348 -2.68 -11.17 3.26
C THR A 348 -2.29 -9.91 2.51
N VAL A 349 -3.29 -9.11 2.11
CA VAL A 349 -3.10 -7.87 1.32
C VAL A 349 -3.71 -6.65 2.00
N GLY A 350 -3.19 -5.46 1.67
CA GLY A 350 -3.81 -4.17 1.95
C GLY A 350 -3.31 -3.48 3.23
N ALA A 351 -3.58 -4.06 4.40
CA ALA A 351 -3.24 -3.44 5.68
C ALA A 351 -1.72 -3.38 5.92
N HIS A 352 -1.22 -2.39 6.67
CA HIS A 352 0.21 -2.25 6.97
C HIS A 352 0.83 -3.50 7.64
N ASN A 353 0.06 -4.23 8.45
CA ASN A 353 0.50 -5.46 9.12
C ASN A 353 0.33 -6.73 8.28
N SER A 354 -0.23 -6.61 7.08
CA SER A 354 -0.38 -7.74 6.15
C SER A 354 0.96 -8.15 5.55
N THR A 355 0.97 -9.34 4.94
CA THR A 355 2.13 -9.85 4.21
C THR A 355 2.49 -8.93 3.03
N CYS A 356 1.48 -8.38 2.36
CA CYS A 356 1.58 -7.51 1.20
C CYS A 356 0.75 -6.22 1.40
N PRO A 357 1.28 -5.23 2.14
CA PRO A 357 0.60 -3.96 2.37
C PRO A 357 0.47 -3.13 1.09
N ALA A 358 -0.40 -2.12 1.11
CA ALA A 358 -0.57 -1.23 -0.03
C ALA A 358 0.73 -0.48 -0.40
N PRO A 359 1.01 -0.24 -1.71
CA PRO A 359 2.12 0.60 -2.15
C PRO A 359 1.88 2.06 -1.77
N CYS A 360 2.96 2.85 -1.58
CA CYS A 360 2.84 4.29 -1.33
C CYS A 360 2.56 5.09 -2.59
N GLU A 361 2.92 4.54 -3.75
CA GLU A 361 2.65 5.10 -5.07
C GLU A 361 2.10 4.02 -5.98
N GLU A 362 0.93 4.27 -6.56
CA GLU A 362 0.25 3.35 -7.48
C GLU A 362 -0.22 4.12 -8.71
N THR A 363 -0.14 3.50 -9.88
CA THR A 363 -0.59 4.10 -11.14
C THR A 363 -1.57 3.18 -11.82
N ASP A 364 -2.83 3.59 -11.80
CA ASP A 364 -3.95 2.88 -12.40
C ASP A 364 -4.38 3.55 -13.71
N TYR A 365 -5.05 2.76 -14.54
CA TYR A 365 -5.66 3.25 -15.77
C TYR A 365 -7.17 2.99 -15.77
N PRO A 366 -7.98 3.79 -15.04
CA PRO A 366 -9.43 3.66 -15.09
C PRO A 366 -9.94 3.67 -16.55
N THR A 367 -10.65 2.60 -16.91
CA THR A 367 -11.10 2.34 -18.28
C THR A 367 -12.60 2.50 -18.40
N THR A 368 -13.07 3.09 -19.49
CA THR A 368 -14.47 3.05 -19.92
C THR A 368 -14.53 2.33 -21.26
N VAL A 369 -15.34 1.27 -21.35
CA VAL A 369 -15.47 0.47 -22.57
C VAL A 369 -16.85 0.64 -23.15
N THR A 370 -16.91 0.89 -24.46
CA THR A 370 -18.15 0.91 -25.24
C THR A 370 -18.02 -0.03 -26.42
N TYR A 371 -19.11 -0.71 -26.77
CA TYR A 371 -19.13 -1.71 -27.84
C TYR A 371 -20.03 -1.28 -28.99
N SER A 372 -19.64 -1.67 -30.19
CA SER A 372 -20.50 -1.69 -31.37
C SER A 372 -20.29 -3.00 -32.12
N ASN A 373 -21.23 -3.38 -33.00
CA ASN A 373 -21.01 -4.51 -33.90
C ASN A 373 -19.84 -4.20 -34.84
N PHE A 374 -18.93 -5.14 -35.00
CA PHE A 374 -17.82 -5.02 -35.93
C PHE A 374 -18.32 -5.14 -37.37
N GLY A 375 -18.28 -4.00 -38.07
CA GLY A 375 -18.56 -3.91 -39.50
C GLY A 375 -20.04 -3.95 -39.86
N GLY A 376 -20.49 -2.94 -40.62
CA GLY A 376 -21.72 -3.05 -41.40
C GLY A 376 -21.54 -4.04 -42.57
N GLU A 377 -22.63 -4.32 -43.29
CA GLU A 377 -22.65 -5.35 -44.35
C GLU A 377 -21.54 -5.15 -45.41
N GLU A 378 -21.29 -3.90 -45.83
CA GLU A 378 -20.23 -3.57 -46.78
C GLU A 378 -18.82 -3.76 -46.20
N SER A 379 -18.63 -3.47 -44.92
CA SER A 379 -17.34 -3.72 -44.24
C SER A 379 -17.07 -5.22 -44.15
N ILE A 380 -18.09 -6.02 -43.83
CA ILE A 380 -17.97 -7.48 -43.77
C ILE A 380 -17.65 -8.05 -45.15
N LYS A 381 -18.29 -7.56 -46.23
CA LYS A 381 -17.92 -7.94 -47.60
C LYS A 381 -16.47 -7.59 -47.93
N TYR A 382 -16.01 -6.40 -47.53
CA TYR A 382 -14.63 -5.97 -47.71
C TYR A 382 -13.64 -6.91 -47.00
N PHE A 383 -13.85 -7.19 -45.71
CA PHE A 383 -12.99 -8.09 -44.94
C PHE A 383 -13.07 -9.54 -45.43
N SER A 384 -14.26 -10.00 -45.83
CA SER A 384 -14.48 -11.31 -46.45
C SER A 384 -13.65 -11.48 -47.72
N ALA A 385 -13.66 -10.48 -48.61
CA ALA A 385 -12.84 -10.49 -49.82
C ALA A 385 -11.33 -10.37 -49.53
N LYS A 386 -10.94 -9.49 -48.60
CA LYS A 386 -9.54 -9.26 -48.20
C LYS A 386 -8.90 -10.51 -47.58
N LEU A 387 -9.63 -11.19 -46.68
CA LEU A 387 -9.14 -12.36 -45.95
C LEU A 387 -9.48 -13.70 -46.62
N LYS A 388 -10.30 -13.69 -47.68
CA LYS A 388 -10.83 -14.89 -48.36
C LYS A 388 -11.57 -15.83 -47.39
N LYS A 389 -12.35 -15.25 -46.48
CA LYS A 389 -13.14 -15.96 -45.47
C LYS A 389 -14.62 -15.64 -45.63
N SER A 390 -15.51 -16.53 -45.17
CA SER A 390 -16.96 -16.26 -45.26
C SER A 390 -17.37 -15.07 -44.37
N PRO A 391 -18.44 -14.34 -44.72
CA PRO A 391 -19.01 -13.31 -43.85
C PRO A 391 -19.29 -13.80 -42.42
N GLU A 392 -19.74 -15.05 -42.28
CA GLU A 392 -19.99 -15.69 -40.99
C GLU A 392 -18.70 -15.85 -40.19
N TYR A 393 -17.61 -16.26 -40.84
CA TYR A 393 -16.30 -16.37 -40.21
C TYR A 393 -15.83 -15.02 -39.66
N ILE A 394 -16.03 -13.94 -40.43
CA ILE A 394 -15.68 -12.57 -39.99
C ILE A 394 -16.44 -12.21 -38.70
N ARG A 395 -17.75 -12.46 -38.66
CA ARG A 395 -18.60 -12.18 -37.49
C ARG A 395 -18.26 -13.04 -36.28
N GLN A 396 -17.81 -14.27 -36.51
CA GLN A 396 -17.54 -15.24 -35.44
C GLN A 396 -16.09 -15.25 -34.97
N ASN A 397 -15.13 -14.72 -35.72
CA ASN A 397 -13.70 -14.85 -35.34
C ASN A 397 -12.99 -13.52 -35.16
N LEU A 398 -13.47 -12.43 -35.75
CA LEU A 398 -12.76 -11.16 -35.65
C LEU A 398 -13.16 -10.36 -34.42
N VAL A 399 -12.17 -9.75 -33.78
CA VAL A 399 -12.32 -8.87 -32.63
C VAL A 399 -11.54 -7.59 -32.90
N ARG A 400 -12.22 -6.43 -32.85
CA ARG A 400 -11.56 -5.13 -32.99
C ARG A 400 -11.48 -4.42 -31.64
N ILE A 401 -10.30 -3.94 -31.27
CA ILE A 401 -10.06 -3.23 -30.02
C ILE A 401 -9.31 -1.94 -30.32
N ASP A 402 -9.90 -0.80 -29.96
CA ASP A 402 -9.30 0.53 -30.07
C ASP A 402 -9.13 1.12 -28.67
N ILE A 403 -7.88 1.34 -28.24
CA ILE A 403 -7.53 1.87 -26.91
C ILE A 403 -6.95 3.27 -27.06
N THR A 404 -7.62 4.26 -26.50
CA THR A 404 -7.24 5.68 -26.64
C THR A 404 -7.37 6.43 -25.32
N TYR A 405 -6.58 7.50 -25.14
CA TYR A 405 -6.78 8.40 -24.01
C TYR A 405 -8.04 9.26 -24.21
N HIS A 406 -8.85 9.34 -23.16
CA HIS A 406 -9.99 10.25 -23.11
C HIS A 406 -9.51 11.71 -23.18
N ASP A 407 -8.57 12.08 -22.30
CA ASP A 407 -7.92 13.40 -22.26
C ASP A 407 -6.41 13.24 -22.08
N LEU A 408 -5.64 14.20 -22.58
CA LEU A 408 -4.20 14.33 -22.29
C LEU A 408 -3.98 14.95 -20.91
N SER A 409 -4.54 14.30 -19.89
CA SER A 409 -4.34 14.67 -18.49
C SER A 409 -4.17 13.44 -17.64
N TYR A 410 -3.38 13.58 -16.58
CA TYR A 410 -3.37 12.59 -15.51
C TYR A 410 -3.95 13.21 -14.25
N LYS A 411 -4.71 12.39 -13.53
CA LYS A 411 -5.30 12.73 -12.24
C LYS A 411 -4.38 12.19 -11.17
N THR A 412 -3.99 13.03 -10.22
CA THR A 412 -3.23 12.63 -9.03
C THR A 412 -4.12 12.73 -7.81
N THR A 413 -4.26 11.64 -7.07
CA THR A 413 -4.94 11.53 -5.79
C THR A 413 -3.88 11.41 -4.70
N GLN A 414 -3.71 12.44 -3.88
CA GLN A 414 -2.70 12.44 -2.82
C GLN A 414 -3.36 12.55 -1.45
N GLN A 415 -3.14 11.55 -0.60
CA GLN A 415 -3.46 11.63 0.81
C GLN A 415 -2.48 12.58 1.49
N GLN A 416 -3.01 13.49 2.30
CA GLN A 416 -2.27 14.47 3.09
C GLN A 416 -2.74 14.39 4.53
N LYS A 417 -1.88 14.80 5.48
CA LYS A 417 -2.25 14.88 6.89
C LYS A 417 -3.32 15.96 7.04
N ALA A 418 -4.47 15.63 7.61
CA ALA A 418 -5.56 16.59 7.77
C ALA A 418 -5.21 17.71 8.76
N LEU A 419 -4.29 17.42 9.69
CA LEU A 419 -3.76 18.38 10.64
C LEU A 419 -2.25 18.18 10.79
N THR A 420 -1.48 19.21 10.43
CA THR A 420 -0.05 19.28 10.64
C THR A 420 0.29 19.71 12.07
N ILE A 421 1.54 19.51 12.50
CA ILE A 421 2.01 19.96 13.82
C ILE A 421 1.90 21.48 13.95
N SER A 422 2.21 22.21 12.88
CA SER A 422 2.07 23.66 12.81
C SER A 422 0.63 24.13 12.99
N GLU A 423 -0.32 23.46 12.32
CA GLU A 423 -1.75 23.79 12.45
C GLU A 423 -2.28 23.43 13.84
N LEU A 424 -1.86 22.30 14.42
CA LEU A 424 -2.21 21.95 15.80
C LEU A 424 -1.73 23.02 16.79
N LEU A 425 -0.49 23.49 16.65
CA LEU A 425 0.05 24.56 17.50
C LEU A 425 -0.70 25.88 17.30
N ALA A 426 -1.06 26.20 16.06
CA ALA A 426 -1.87 27.37 15.74
C ALA A 426 -3.28 27.29 16.36
N ASP A 427 -3.93 26.13 16.28
CA ASP A 427 -5.23 25.87 16.90
C ASP A 427 -5.15 26.01 18.43
N VAL A 428 -4.17 25.37 19.08
CA VAL A 428 -3.98 25.47 20.54
C VAL A 428 -3.72 26.91 20.97
N GLY A 429 -2.84 27.61 20.25
CA GLY A 429 -2.56 29.03 20.49
C GLY A 429 -3.78 29.92 20.30
N GLY A 430 -4.57 29.67 19.26
CA GLY A 430 -5.82 30.39 18.98
C GLY A 430 -6.87 30.20 20.08
N GLN A 431 -7.06 28.98 20.58
CA GLN A 431 -7.99 28.70 21.68
C GLN A 431 -7.54 29.36 22.99
N LEU A 432 -6.24 29.27 23.33
CA LEU A 432 -5.66 29.93 24.51
C LEU A 432 -5.78 31.47 24.43
N GLY A 433 -5.52 32.05 23.27
CA GLY A 433 -5.65 33.47 23.03
C GLY A 433 -7.10 33.96 23.13
N LEU A 434 -8.06 33.24 22.54
CA LEU A 434 -9.46 33.64 22.49
C LEU A 434 -10.14 33.63 23.87
N PHE A 435 -9.92 32.58 24.67
CA PHE A 435 -10.67 32.38 25.92
C PHE A 435 -9.90 32.82 27.16
N CYS A 436 -8.57 32.76 27.15
CA CYS A 436 -7.74 33.13 28.30
C CYS A 436 -6.91 34.41 28.07
N GLY A 437 -6.89 34.95 26.85
CA GLY A 437 -5.98 36.04 26.49
C GLY A 437 -4.50 35.63 26.56
N ALA A 438 -4.23 34.33 26.64
CA ALA A 438 -2.89 33.82 26.87
C ALA A 438 -2.09 33.83 25.56
N SER A 439 -0.85 34.31 25.67
CA SER A 439 0.14 34.30 24.59
C SER A 439 1.34 33.44 24.97
N MET A 440 2.33 33.35 24.09
CA MET A 440 3.62 32.72 24.42
C MET A 440 4.26 33.32 25.68
N ILE A 441 4.12 34.63 25.89
CA ILE A 441 4.64 35.32 27.08
C ILE A 441 3.93 34.82 28.33
N THR A 442 2.61 34.64 28.28
CA THR A 442 1.81 34.10 29.38
C THR A 442 2.25 32.68 29.78
N ILE A 443 2.64 31.86 28.79
CA ILE A 443 3.18 30.51 29.06
C ILE A 443 4.51 30.61 29.79
N ILE A 444 5.41 31.51 29.36
CA ILE A 444 6.71 31.74 30.03
C ILE A 444 6.50 32.23 31.47
N GLU A 445 5.60 33.20 31.68
CA GLU A 445 5.21 33.68 33.01
C GLU A 445 4.73 32.53 33.92
N LEU A 446 3.88 31.64 33.38
CA LEU A 446 3.37 30.49 34.12
C LEU A 446 4.47 29.46 34.42
N LEU A 447 5.38 29.21 33.47
CA LEU A 447 6.52 28.31 33.67
C LEU A 447 7.48 28.85 34.73
N GLU A 448 7.79 30.14 34.72
CA GLU A 448 8.61 30.79 35.75
C GLU A 448 7.95 30.67 37.13
N TYR A 449 6.64 30.92 37.20
CA TYR A 449 5.87 30.76 38.43
C TYR A 449 5.88 29.32 38.95
N ILE A 450 5.65 28.33 38.08
CA ILE A 450 5.69 26.90 38.44
C ILE A 450 7.09 26.50 38.89
N PHE A 451 8.13 26.91 38.15
CA PHE A 451 9.52 26.61 38.46
C PHE A 451 9.96 27.19 39.81
N THR A 452 9.61 28.45 40.08
CA THR A 452 9.90 29.12 41.35
C THR A 452 9.23 28.39 42.52
N ASN A 453 7.95 28.02 42.37
CA ASN A 453 7.22 27.26 43.38
C ASN A 453 7.79 25.84 43.55
N PHE A 454 8.17 25.18 42.46
CA PHE A 454 8.82 23.86 42.50
C PHE A 454 10.15 23.92 43.24
N CYS A 455 10.98 24.94 42.97
CA CYS A 455 12.22 25.17 43.71
C CYS A 455 11.95 25.35 45.20
N TRP A 456 10.98 26.17 45.59
CA TRP A 456 10.60 26.32 47.00
C TRP A 456 10.13 25.01 47.64
N MET A 457 9.36 24.19 46.90
CA MET A 457 8.93 22.86 47.35
C MET A 457 10.12 21.90 47.54
N CYS A 458 11.06 21.86 46.59
CA CYS A 458 12.27 21.05 46.70
C CYS A 458 13.14 21.47 47.89
N ILE A 459 13.35 22.77 48.10
CA ILE A 459 14.10 23.29 49.23
C ILE A 459 13.38 22.92 50.55
N PHE A 460 12.06 23.03 50.60
CA PHE A 460 11.27 22.64 51.78
C PHE A 460 11.39 21.15 52.09
N LEU A 461 11.34 20.28 51.07
CA LEU A 461 11.52 18.83 51.22
C LEU A 461 12.93 18.47 51.68
N LEU A 462 13.96 19.09 51.10
CA LEU A 462 15.37 18.93 51.52
C LEU A 462 15.59 19.34 52.98
N LEU A 463 14.87 20.36 53.45
CA LEU A 463 14.95 20.82 54.85
C LEU A 463 14.14 19.96 55.82
N LYS A 464 13.20 19.13 55.34
CA LYS A 464 12.35 18.27 56.18
C LYS A 464 12.84 16.82 56.24
N ALA A 465 13.92 16.47 55.52
CA ALA A 465 14.57 15.18 55.67
C ALA A 465 15.01 14.96 57.14
N PRO A 466 14.55 13.88 57.81
CA PRO A 466 15.02 13.54 59.14
C PRO A 466 16.45 13.00 59.06
N GLU A 467 17.32 13.44 59.97
CA GLU A 467 18.64 12.84 60.15
C GLU A 467 18.46 11.36 60.56
N MET A 468 19.09 10.43 59.85
CA MET A 468 19.20 9.05 60.34
C MET A 468 19.99 9.06 61.66
N PRO A 469 19.57 8.33 62.71
CA PRO A 469 20.33 8.27 63.95
C PRO A 469 21.71 7.66 63.67
N GLN A 470 22.78 8.36 64.08
CA GLN A 470 24.13 7.82 64.03
C GLN A 470 24.22 6.56 64.89
N TRP A 471 24.62 5.46 64.26
CA TRP A 471 25.05 4.24 64.93
C TRP A 471 26.38 4.51 65.67
N ASN A 472 26.32 4.56 67.00
CA ASN A 472 27.51 4.59 67.84
C ASN A 472 28.30 3.28 67.68
N ASN A 473 29.59 3.37 67.36
CA ASN A 473 30.57 2.33 67.63
C ASN A 473 31.75 2.89 68.45
N PRO A 474 32.38 2.08 69.32
CA PRO A 474 33.08 2.56 70.50
C PRO A 474 34.52 2.97 70.23
N SER A 475 34.98 3.89 71.08
CA SER A 475 36.35 4.35 71.33
C SER A 475 37.48 3.36 71.00
N GLN A 476 38.45 3.83 70.22
CA GLN A 476 39.85 3.39 70.34
C GLN A 476 40.75 4.60 70.63
N ASN A 477 41.27 4.59 71.86
CA ASN A 477 42.46 5.32 72.27
C ASN A 477 43.66 4.90 71.41
N GLN A 478 44.52 5.84 71.07
CA GLN A 478 45.90 5.55 70.70
C GLN A 478 46.83 6.45 71.52
N PRO A 479 47.78 5.89 72.30
CA PRO A 479 48.93 6.62 72.76
C PRO A 479 50.10 6.54 71.77
N THR A 480 50.98 7.52 71.93
CA THR A 480 52.14 7.91 71.12
C THR A 480 53.28 6.90 71.06
N HIS A 481 53.96 6.89 69.91
CA HIS A 481 55.39 6.62 69.65
C HIS A 481 56.09 5.40 70.29
N LYS A 482 56.63 4.51 69.45
CA LYS A 482 58.10 4.28 69.33
C LYS A 482 58.50 3.37 68.14
N GLU A 483 59.55 3.86 67.46
CA GLU A 483 60.69 3.15 66.84
C GLU A 483 60.55 2.13 65.69
N LYS A 484 61.13 2.58 64.55
CA LYS A 484 62.23 1.94 63.77
C LYS A 484 61.97 0.68 62.92
N LYS A 485 62.20 0.94 61.62
CA LYS A 485 63.17 0.31 60.69
C LYS A 485 62.81 -0.99 59.98
N LYS A 486 63.13 -0.93 58.67
CA LYS A 486 63.44 -1.99 57.69
C LYS A 486 62.22 -2.85 57.33
N GLY A 487 61.92 -3.14 56.07
CA GLY A 487 62.68 -3.25 54.83
C GLY A 487 61.92 -4.34 54.05
N VAL A 488 61.28 -3.98 52.95
CA VAL A 488 61.53 -4.56 51.61
C VAL A 488 61.26 -6.08 51.50
N GLN A 489 60.15 -6.36 50.80
CA GLN A 489 60.01 -7.32 49.70
C GLN A 489 59.52 -8.77 49.96
N GLU A 490 58.42 -9.05 49.25
CA GLU A 490 57.94 -10.31 48.64
C GLU A 490 57.63 -11.53 49.51
N CYS A 491 56.37 -11.99 49.42
CA CYS A 491 55.98 -13.02 48.46
C CYS A 491 54.61 -12.66 47.85
#